data_AF-A0A953SRS9-F1
#
_entry.id   AF-A0A953SRS9-F1
#
_cell.length_a   1.000
_cell.length_b   1.000
_cell.length_c   1.000
_cell.angle_alpha   90.00
_cell.angle_beta   90.00
_cell.angle_gamma   90.00
#
_symmetry.space_group_name_H-M   'P 1'
#
loop_
_entity.id
_entity.type
_entity.pdbx_description
1 polymer ?
#
loop_
_entity_poly.entity_id
_entity_poly.type
_entity_poly.pdbx_seq_one_letter_code
_entity_poly.pdbx_strand_id
1 'polypeptide(L)'
;MAKYEKHLYMIVFPNNALVASQLEPEQFGEHYTIGSAKHFSGKVIFAELDINFRNDYFQIDEKLAETVEHEDGSPKKTKFISSYNVLEHIDLDAIKKLYLCTTNGKVLGIEAKEYTAYNAPDMIRIYQEVAPLENLVASTKDQREFGKFITTETKSKGAPKICFTQIDFNIEHFFESNKNREIFNIDLPGVNPYRFYDCIMELKENPAKLTKTISLGSLLRDISYKFLRHGFWFAEGEKMKFFPMPSENELENKYFYWWKFVR
;
A
#
# COMPACT_ATOMS: atom_id res chain seq x y z
N MET A 1 -1.85 28.46 -22.94
CA MET A 1 -2.01 27.07 -22.47
C MET A 1 -1.05 26.87 -21.33
N ALA A 2 -1.44 26.21 -20.24
CA ALA A 2 -0.52 25.94 -19.13
C ALA A 2 0.64 25.06 -19.63
N LYS A 3 1.89 25.35 -19.20
CA LYS A 3 3.08 24.64 -19.67
C LYS A 3 3.18 23.22 -19.10
N TYR A 4 2.50 22.98 -17.97
CA TYR A 4 2.48 21.70 -17.27
C TYR A 4 1.04 21.27 -16.99
N GLU A 5 0.76 19.98 -17.18
CA GLU A 5 -0.49 19.34 -16.78
C GLU A 5 -0.59 19.28 -15.25
N LYS A 6 -1.82 19.22 -14.72
CA LYS A 6 -2.07 19.10 -13.29
C LYS A 6 -2.58 17.70 -12.98
N HIS A 7 -2.02 17.11 -11.93
CA HIS A 7 -2.36 15.77 -11.46
C HIS A 7 -2.88 15.82 -10.03
N LEU A 8 -3.71 14.84 -9.68
CA LEU A 8 -4.11 14.56 -8.31
C LEU A 8 -3.48 13.25 -7.87
N TYR A 9 -2.62 13.32 -6.85
CA TYR A 9 -1.97 12.15 -6.28
C TYR A 9 -2.44 11.92 -4.84
N MET A 10 -2.92 10.71 -4.56
CA MET A 10 -3.16 10.22 -3.21
C MET A 10 -1.96 9.39 -2.76
N ILE A 11 -1.18 9.90 -1.83
CA ILE A 11 -0.14 9.13 -1.15
C ILE A 11 -0.84 8.22 -0.13
N VAL A 12 -0.47 6.93 -0.13
CA VAL A 12 -0.97 5.92 0.82
C VAL A 12 0.15 5.35 1.69
N PHE A 13 1.41 5.58 1.33
CA PHE A 13 2.56 5.26 2.16
C PHE A 13 3.68 6.28 1.90
N PRO A 14 4.33 6.86 2.93
CA PRO A 14 4.20 6.53 4.35
C PRO A 14 3.05 7.24 5.08
N ASN A 15 2.29 8.09 4.40
CA ASN A 15 1.19 8.86 4.97
C ASN A 15 -0.02 8.84 4.03
N ASN A 16 -1.21 9.18 4.56
CA ASN A 16 -2.47 9.27 3.83
C ASN A 16 -2.73 10.74 3.45
N ALA A 17 -2.33 11.17 2.25
CA ALA A 17 -2.36 12.57 1.82
C ALA A 17 -2.83 12.74 0.37
N LEU A 18 -3.61 13.80 0.10
CA LEU A 18 -4.05 14.20 -1.23
C LEU A 18 -3.27 15.45 -1.66
N VAL A 19 -2.63 15.38 -2.82
CA VAL A 19 -1.70 16.40 -3.32
C VAL A 19 -2.04 16.73 -4.77
N ALA A 20 -2.16 18.02 -5.08
CA ALA A 20 -2.10 18.52 -6.45
C ALA A 20 -0.64 18.77 -6.86
N SER A 21 -0.29 18.42 -8.08
CA SER A 21 1.08 18.56 -8.61
C SER A 21 1.08 18.89 -10.10
N GLN A 22 2.13 19.57 -10.56
CA GLN A 22 2.48 19.73 -11.97
C GLN A 22 3.60 18.76 -12.41
N LEU A 23 3.96 17.79 -11.57
CA LEU A 23 4.94 16.77 -11.88
C LEU A 23 4.27 15.53 -12.44
N GLU A 24 4.88 14.96 -13.46
CA GLU A 24 4.58 13.61 -13.92
C GLU A 24 4.86 12.58 -12.80
N PRO A 25 4.23 11.39 -12.82
CA PRO A 25 4.33 10.41 -11.74
C PRO A 25 5.78 10.04 -11.38
N GLU A 26 6.65 9.87 -12.38
CA GLU A 26 8.06 9.55 -12.16
C GLU A 26 8.77 10.66 -11.38
N GLN A 27 8.54 11.92 -11.75
CA GLN A 27 9.13 13.08 -11.10
C GLN A 27 8.54 13.31 -9.70
N PHE A 28 7.24 13.04 -9.53
CA PHE A 28 6.57 13.14 -8.23
C PHE A 28 7.11 12.10 -7.25
N GLY A 29 7.23 10.84 -7.66
CA GLY A 29 7.81 9.79 -6.84
C GLY A 29 9.26 10.09 -6.47
N GLU A 30 10.09 10.50 -7.45
CA GLU A 30 11.49 10.89 -7.22
C GLU A 30 11.61 12.04 -6.22
N HIS A 31 10.73 13.06 -6.32
CA HIS A 31 10.69 14.20 -5.41
C HIS A 31 10.49 13.79 -3.95
N TYR A 32 9.65 12.80 -3.66
CA TYR A 32 9.40 12.34 -2.29
C TYR A 32 10.45 11.34 -1.77
N THR A 33 11.12 10.59 -2.64
CA THR A 33 12.13 9.60 -2.21
C THR A 33 13.54 10.16 -2.12
N ILE A 34 13.91 11.10 -3.00
CA ILE A 34 15.27 11.68 -3.10
C ILE A 34 15.30 13.15 -2.65
N GLY A 35 14.14 13.82 -2.61
CA GLY A 35 14.04 15.24 -2.26
C GLY A 35 14.30 15.56 -0.78
N SER A 36 14.15 16.84 -0.43
CA SER A 36 14.69 17.47 0.78
C SER A 36 14.60 16.62 2.06
N ALA A 37 15.66 16.66 2.87
CA ALA A 37 15.89 15.90 4.11
C ALA A 37 14.78 15.91 5.19
N LYS A 38 13.65 16.59 4.96
CA LYS A 38 12.51 16.65 5.88
C LYS A 38 11.67 15.36 5.90
N HIS A 39 11.68 14.55 4.84
CA HIS A 39 10.82 13.34 4.74
C HIS A 39 11.52 12.18 4.02
N PHE A 40 12.65 11.69 4.56
CA PHE A 40 13.27 10.45 4.06
C PHE A 40 12.54 9.24 4.65
N SER A 41 11.50 8.72 3.97
CA SER A 41 10.81 7.49 4.38
C SER A 41 11.37 6.22 3.71
N GLY A 42 12.24 6.38 2.71
CA GLY A 42 12.80 5.28 1.92
C GLY A 42 11.81 4.66 0.91
N LYS A 43 10.50 4.67 1.12
CA LYS A 43 9.53 4.23 0.11
C LYS A 43 8.30 5.11 0.11
N VAL A 44 7.74 5.27 -1.08
CA VAL A 44 6.52 6.04 -1.33
C VAL A 44 5.63 5.20 -2.22
N ILE A 45 4.37 5.05 -1.80
CA ILE A 45 3.32 4.45 -2.62
C ILE A 45 2.23 5.50 -2.74
N PHE A 46 1.88 5.83 -3.98
CA PHE A 46 0.84 6.80 -4.27
C PHE A 46 0.01 6.36 -5.46
N ALA A 47 -1.22 6.82 -5.54
CA ALA A 47 -2.10 6.59 -6.67
C ALA A 47 -2.44 7.90 -7.37
N GLU A 48 -2.52 7.85 -8.70
CA GLU A 48 -3.10 8.93 -9.48
C GLU A 48 -4.62 8.79 -9.53
N LEU A 49 -5.29 9.89 -9.26
CA LEU A 49 -6.74 9.99 -9.29
C LEU A 49 -7.20 10.64 -10.60
N ASP A 50 -8.47 10.44 -10.94
CA ASP A 50 -9.09 11.27 -11.95
C ASP A 50 -9.03 12.75 -11.58
N ILE A 51 -8.50 13.58 -12.46
CA ILE A 51 -8.37 15.03 -12.25
C ILE A 51 -9.75 15.70 -12.04
N ASN A 52 -10.82 15.06 -12.50
CA ASN A 52 -12.20 15.50 -12.34
C ASN A 52 -12.87 14.98 -11.05
N PHE A 53 -12.20 14.13 -10.26
CA PHE A 53 -12.73 13.64 -8.99
C PHE A 53 -13.00 14.79 -8.02
N ARG A 54 -14.19 14.82 -7.42
CA ARG A 54 -14.58 15.80 -6.41
C ARG A 54 -15.30 15.10 -5.25
N ASN A 55 -15.09 15.62 -4.06
CA ASN A 55 -15.76 15.20 -2.84
C ASN A 55 -15.79 16.41 -1.88
N ASP A 56 -16.92 16.62 -1.18
CA ASP A 56 -17.14 17.77 -0.31
C ASP A 56 -16.12 17.88 0.85
N TYR A 57 -15.46 16.78 1.19
CA TYR A 57 -14.39 16.76 2.19
C TYR A 57 -13.12 17.49 1.72
N PHE A 58 -12.92 17.68 0.41
CA PHE A 58 -11.70 18.25 -0.15
C PHE A 58 -11.94 19.55 -0.94
N GLN A 59 -11.11 20.57 -0.68
CA GLN A 59 -11.08 21.82 -1.47
C GLN A 59 -10.28 21.65 -2.77
N ILE A 60 -10.63 20.68 -3.62
CA ILE A 60 -9.83 20.30 -4.79
C ILE A 60 -9.70 21.45 -5.80
N ASP A 61 -10.80 22.11 -6.16
CA ASP A 61 -10.78 23.17 -7.18
C ASP A 61 -9.92 24.37 -6.77
N GLU A 62 -10.05 24.79 -5.51
CA GLU A 62 -9.24 25.87 -4.94
C GLU A 62 -7.74 25.52 -5.01
N LYS A 63 -7.38 24.31 -4.55
CA LYS A 63 -5.98 23.89 -4.51
C LYS A 63 -5.40 23.62 -5.90
N LEU A 64 -6.21 23.15 -6.85
CA LEU A 64 -5.81 23.07 -8.25
C LEU A 64 -5.60 24.47 -8.84
N ALA A 65 -6.44 25.46 -8.53
CA ALA A 65 -6.24 26.84 -8.98
C ALA A 65 -4.93 27.45 -8.44
N GLU A 66 -4.56 27.13 -7.20
CA GLU A 66 -3.28 27.52 -6.57
C GLU A 66 -2.08 26.70 -7.05
N THR A 67 -2.30 25.62 -7.81
CA THR A 67 -1.24 24.77 -8.36
C THR A 67 -0.79 25.35 -9.69
N VAL A 68 0.09 26.35 -9.61
CA VAL A 68 0.67 27.09 -10.74
C VAL A 68 2.17 27.18 -10.61
N GLU A 69 2.83 27.39 -11.76
CA GLU A 69 4.28 27.53 -11.87
C GLU A 69 4.84 28.55 -10.87
N HIS A 70 6.06 28.30 -10.42
CA HIS A 70 6.83 29.27 -9.65
C HIS A 70 7.23 30.46 -10.53
N GLU A 71 7.65 31.58 -9.92
CA GLU A 71 8.09 32.78 -10.64
C GLU A 71 9.26 32.51 -11.61
N ASP A 72 10.08 31.51 -11.32
CA ASP A 72 11.19 31.04 -12.17
C ASP A 72 10.75 30.13 -13.33
N GLY A 73 9.44 29.88 -13.48
CA GLY A 73 8.86 29.02 -14.51
C GLY A 73 9.00 27.51 -14.26
N SER A 74 9.45 27.11 -13.07
CA SER A 74 9.51 25.71 -12.65
C SER A 74 8.12 25.20 -12.19
N PRO A 75 7.82 23.91 -12.40
CA PRO A 75 6.50 23.36 -12.06
C PRO A 75 6.27 23.35 -10.55
N LYS A 76 5.01 23.55 -10.14
CA LYS A 76 4.58 23.34 -8.75
C LYS A 76 4.71 21.87 -8.39
N LYS A 77 5.72 21.55 -7.58
CA LYS A 77 6.00 20.15 -7.20
C LYS A 77 4.88 19.54 -6.35
N THR A 78 4.42 20.26 -5.34
CA THR A 78 3.40 19.78 -4.41
C THR A 78 2.53 20.93 -3.92
N LYS A 79 1.22 20.67 -3.85
CA LYS A 79 0.23 21.48 -3.16
C LYS A 79 -0.71 20.55 -2.41
N PHE A 80 -0.58 20.49 -1.09
CA PHE A 80 -1.43 19.64 -0.26
C PHE A 80 -2.88 20.12 -0.29
N ILE A 81 -3.79 19.18 -0.52
CA ILE A 81 -5.24 19.36 -0.47
C ILE A 81 -5.77 18.86 0.89
N SER A 82 -5.30 17.68 1.32
CA SER A 82 -5.56 17.15 2.65
C SER A 82 -4.42 16.22 3.07
N SER A 83 -4.22 16.09 4.39
CA SER A 83 -3.23 15.21 5.00
C SER A 83 -3.86 14.23 6.00
N TYR A 84 -5.19 14.14 6.03
CA TYR A 84 -5.93 13.31 6.97
C TYR A 84 -7.19 12.74 6.33
N ASN A 85 -7.52 11.49 6.68
CA ASN A 85 -8.75 10.81 6.29
C ASN A 85 -9.00 10.84 4.76
N VAL A 86 -7.91 10.72 3.98
CA VAL A 86 -7.96 10.93 2.53
C VAL A 86 -8.59 9.74 1.83
N LEU A 87 -7.98 8.55 1.91
CA LEU A 87 -8.48 7.35 1.25
C LEU A 87 -9.97 7.11 1.54
N GLU A 88 -10.39 7.33 2.78
CA GLU A 88 -11.76 7.18 3.28
C GLU A 88 -12.78 8.01 2.48
N HIS A 89 -12.36 9.14 1.91
CA HIS A 89 -13.19 10.03 1.08
C HIS A 89 -12.93 9.89 -0.42
N ILE A 90 -12.00 9.03 -0.87
CA ILE A 90 -11.75 8.75 -2.29
C ILE A 90 -12.72 7.68 -2.80
N ASP A 91 -13.39 7.92 -3.92
CA ASP A 91 -14.09 6.85 -4.65
C ASP A 91 -13.04 5.93 -5.28
N LEU A 92 -13.14 4.62 -5.02
CA LEU A 92 -12.21 3.65 -5.59
C LEU A 92 -12.18 3.69 -7.13
N ASP A 93 -13.27 4.08 -7.80
CA ASP A 93 -13.30 4.19 -9.27
C ASP A 93 -12.45 5.36 -9.77
N ALA A 94 -12.30 6.42 -8.98
CA ALA A 94 -11.45 7.56 -9.31
C ALA A 94 -9.96 7.20 -9.31
N ILE A 95 -9.54 6.12 -8.64
CA ILE A 95 -8.14 5.68 -8.59
C ILE A 95 -7.74 5.11 -9.97
N LYS A 96 -6.95 5.82 -10.76
CA LYS A 96 -6.56 5.38 -12.11
C LYS A 96 -5.43 4.35 -12.06
N LYS A 97 -4.33 4.72 -11.40
CA LYS A 97 -3.08 3.96 -11.44
C LYS A 97 -2.34 4.05 -10.11
N LEU A 98 -1.70 2.96 -9.71
CA LEU A 98 -0.88 2.90 -8.49
C LEU A 98 0.60 2.96 -8.86
N TYR A 99 1.40 3.72 -8.09
CA TYR A 99 2.82 3.91 -8.33
C TYR A 99 3.63 3.46 -7.13
N LEU A 100 4.60 2.57 -7.38
CA LEU A 100 5.52 2.05 -6.37
C LEU A 100 6.89 2.69 -6.54
N CYS A 101 7.33 3.46 -5.55
CA CYS A 101 8.63 4.11 -5.57
C CYS A 101 9.65 3.32 -4.75
N THR A 102 10.83 3.12 -5.32
CA THR A 102 12.02 2.60 -4.61
C THR A 102 12.74 3.70 -3.83
N THR A 103 13.63 3.31 -2.92
CA THR A 103 14.45 4.22 -2.10
C THR A 103 15.33 5.17 -2.90
N ASN A 104 15.61 4.85 -4.16
CA ASN A 104 16.39 5.66 -5.07
C ASN A 104 15.54 6.32 -6.18
N GLY A 105 14.24 6.49 -5.93
CA GLY A 105 13.32 7.25 -6.77
C GLY A 105 12.99 6.64 -8.12
N LYS A 106 13.06 5.32 -8.26
CA LYS A 106 12.48 4.64 -9.43
C LYS A 106 11.02 4.36 -9.17
N VAL A 107 10.18 4.70 -10.14
CA VAL A 107 8.74 4.61 -10.04
C VAL A 107 8.25 3.53 -10.99
N LEU A 108 7.43 2.61 -10.48
CA LEU A 108 6.72 1.60 -11.26
C LEU A 108 5.23 1.90 -11.21
N GLY A 109 4.63 2.17 -12.37
CA GLY A 109 3.19 2.31 -12.51
C GLY A 109 2.50 0.96 -12.73
N ILE A 110 1.43 0.72 -11.97
CA ILE A 110 0.61 -0.50 -11.96
C ILE A 110 -0.83 -0.13 -12.32
N GLU A 111 -1.32 -0.72 -13.39
CA GLU A 111 -2.72 -0.57 -13.81
C GLU A 111 -3.63 -1.47 -12.97
N ALA A 112 -4.86 -1.01 -12.71
CA ALA A 112 -5.87 -1.83 -12.07
C ALA A 112 -6.25 -3.02 -12.96
N LYS A 113 -6.51 -4.17 -12.34
CA LYS A 113 -7.10 -5.34 -13.00
C LYS A 113 -8.19 -5.94 -12.13
N GLU A 114 -9.10 -6.67 -12.76
CA GLU A 114 -10.04 -7.51 -12.04
C GLU A 114 -9.28 -8.56 -11.22
N TYR A 115 -9.65 -8.71 -9.95
CA TYR A 115 -9.09 -9.76 -9.11
C TYR A 115 -9.85 -11.06 -9.34
N THR A 116 -9.24 -11.99 -10.08
CA THR A 116 -9.87 -13.25 -10.51
C THR A 116 -9.33 -14.48 -9.78
N ALA A 117 -8.37 -14.33 -8.87
CA ALA A 117 -7.78 -15.46 -8.18
C ALA A 117 -8.79 -16.18 -7.28
N TYR A 118 -8.72 -17.51 -7.31
CA TYR A 118 -9.42 -18.39 -6.38
C TYR A 118 -8.43 -18.82 -5.30
N ASN A 119 -8.74 -18.50 -4.05
CA ASN A 119 -7.86 -18.77 -2.94
C ASN A 119 -8.25 -20.10 -2.29
N ALA A 120 -7.26 -20.92 -1.94
CA ALA A 120 -7.50 -22.12 -1.17
C ALA A 120 -8.16 -21.74 0.18
N PRO A 121 -9.22 -22.45 0.60
CA PRO A 121 -9.83 -22.24 1.90
C PRO A 121 -8.83 -22.58 3.02
N ASP A 122 -9.10 -22.07 4.22
CA ASP A 122 -8.40 -22.42 5.48
C ASP A 122 -6.89 -22.09 5.53
N MET A 123 -6.36 -21.33 4.57
CA MET A 123 -4.99 -20.84 4.61
C MET A 123 -4.89 -19.57 5.48
N ILE A 124 -3.95 -19.56 6.43
CA ILE A 124 -3.58 -18.32 7.13
C ILE A 124 -2.69 -17.48 6.20
N ARG A 125 -3.07 -16.22 6.03
CA ARG A 125 -2.36 -15.23 5.21
C ARG A 125 -1.85 -14.10 6.09
N ILE A 126 -0.73 -13.52 5.69
CA ILE A 126 -0.13 -12.37 6.36
C ILE A 126 -0.43 -11.12 5.53
N TYR A 127 -1.25 -10.24 6.08
CA TYR A 127 -1.62 -8.97 5.47
C TYR A 127 -0.89 -7.82 6.11
N GLN A 128 -0.44 -6.89 5.28
CA GLN A 128 -0.02 -5.58 5.71
C GLN A 128 -1.14 -4.60 5.36
N GLU A 129 -1.77 -4.02 6.38
CA GLU A 129 -2.61 -2.84 6.25
C GLU A 129 -1.70 -1.65 5.93
N VAL A 130 -2.06 -0.84 4.93
CA VAL A 130 -1.20 0.25 4.40
C VAL A 130 -1.74 1.62 4.77
N ALA A 131 -3.01 1.89 4.47
CA ALA A 131 -3.68 3.12 4.83
C ALA A 131 -5.20 2.89 4.93
N PRO A 132 -5.91 3.50 5.89
CA PRO A 132 -5.39 4.39 6.94
C PRO A 132 -4.83 3.62 8.15
N LEU A 133 -5.02 2.30 8.20
CA LEU A 133 -4.45 1.42 9.20
C LEU A 133 -3.05 0.97 8.78
N GLU A 134 -2.23 0.56 9.74
CA GLU A 134 -0.82 0.20 9.51
C GLU A 134 -0.39 -1.08 10.23
N ASN A 135 -1.28 -2.05 10.46
CA ASN A 135 -0.91 -3.26 11.20
C ASN A 135 -0.44 -4.40 10.29
N LEU A 136 0.42 -5.26 10.84
CA LEU A 136 0.67 -6.59 10.30
C LEU A 136 -0.31 -7.59 10.93
N VAL A 137 -1.08 -8.29 10.10
CA VAL A 137 -2.21 -9.10 10.53
C VAL A 137 -2.12 -10.50 9.94
N ALA A 138 -2.25 -11.53 10.78
CA ALA A 138 -2.55 -12.89 10.34
C ALA A 138 -4.06 -13.06 10.21
N SER A 139 -4.53 -13.66 9.12
CA SER A 139 -5.96 -13.84 8.84
C SER A 139 -6.24 -15.14 8.11
N THR A 140 -7.31 -15.85 8.47
CA THR A 140 -7.83 -17.00 7.70
C THR A 140 -8.70 -16.56 6.52
N LYS A 141 -9.20 -15.33 6.54
CA LYS A 141 -9.94 -14.71 5.43
C LYS A 141 -9.05 -14.53 4.20
N ASP A 142 -9.64 -14.71 3.03
CA ASP A 142 -8.99 -14.30 1.78
C ASP A 142 -9.03 -12.76 1.61
N GLN A 143 -8.54 -12.24 0.49
CA GLN A 143 -8.39 -10.80 0.26
C GLN A 143 -9.75 -10.10 0.15
N ARG A 144 -10.74 -10.74 -0.49
CA ARG A 144 -12.09 -10.18 -0.61
C ARG A 144 -12.75 -10.14 0.77
N GLU A 145 -12.68 -11.26 1.48
CA GLU A 145 -13.25 -11.40 2.82
C GLU A 145 -12.55 -10.50 3.84
N PHE A 146 -11.22 -10.34 3.74
CA PHE A 146 -10.44 -9.49 4.63
C PHE A 146 -10.79 -8.01 4.40
N GLY A 147 -10.81 -7.56 3.14
CA GLY A 147 -11.21 -6.20 2.80
C GLY A 147 -12.62 -5.87 3.29
N LYS A 148 -13.59 -6.76 3.06
CA LYS A 148 -14.96 -6.62 3.59
C LYS A 148 -14.98 -6.60 5.12
N PHE A 149 -14.25 -7.51 5.77
CA PHE A 149 -14.21 -7.60 7.22
C PHE A 149 -13.71 -6.31 7.86
N ILE A 150 -12.58 -5.78 7.38
CA ILE A 150 -12.00 -4.53 7.88
C ILE A 150 -12.92 -3.33 7.65
N THR A 151 -13.67 -3.32 6.53
CA THR A 151 -14.49 -2.18 6.15
C THR A 151 -15.90 -2.18 6.74
N THR A 152 -16.44 -3.35 7.10
CA THR A 152 -17.87 -3.46 7.48
C THR A 152 -18.14 -4.33 8.71
N GLU A 153 -17.30 -5.32 9.03
CA GLU A 153 -17.60 -6.32 10.06
C GLU A 153 -16.88 -6.06 11.39
N THR A 154 -15.94 -5.11 11.45
CA THR A 154 -15.26 -4.68 12.67
C THR A 154 -15.33 -3.16 12.87
N LYS A 155 -15.71 -2.72 14.08
CA LYS A 155 -15.72 -1.29 14.44
C LYS A 155 -14.46 -0.83 15.17
N SER A 156 -13.85 -1.69 15.97
CA SER A 156 -12.71 -1.32 16.83
C SER A 156 -11.36 -1.41 16.12
N LYS A 157 -11.29 -2.16 15.02
CA LYS A 157 -10.07 -2.42 14.24
C LYS A 157 -10.29 -2.21 12.74
N GLY A 158 -11.37 -1.54 12.39
CA GLY A 158 -11.80 -1.32 11.02
C GLY A 158 -11.62 0.12 10.58
N ALA A 159 -11.76 0.33 9.27
CA ALA A 159 -11.79 1.64 8.64
C ALA A 159 -12.76 1.57 7.45
N PRO A 160 -13.52 2.63 7.11
CA PRO A 160 -14.52 2.56 6.05
C PRO A 160 -13.93 2.17 4.68
N LYS A 161 -12.65 2.50 4.46
CA LYS A 161 -11.85 2.07 3.32
C LYS A 161 -10.47 1.66 3.79
N ILE A 162 -9.85 0.73 3.07
CA ILE A 162 -8.51 0.23 3.39
C ILE A 162 -7.71 -0.05 2.12
N CYS A 163 -6.47 0.40 2.09
CA CYS A 163 -5.41 -0.08 1.21
C CYS A 163 -4.61 -1.14 1.96
N PHE A 164 -4.43 -2.32 1.39
CA PHE A 164 -3.66 -3.40 1.99
C PHE A 164 -2.93 -4.24 0.94
N THR A 165 -1.93 -5.00 1.38
CA THR A 165 -1.20 -5.98 0.56
C THR A 165 -0.97 -7.27 1.34
N GLN A 166 -0.54 -8.32 0.65
CA GLN A 166 -0.23 -9.61 1.23
C GLN A 166 1.27 -9.87 1.17
N ILE A 167 1.85 -10.21 2.32
CA ILE A 167 3.24 -10.63 2.42
C ILE A 167 3.35 -12.09 1.95
N ASP A 168 4.31 -12.35 1.07
CA ASP A 168 4.68 -13.69 0.67
C ASP A 168 5.57 -14.30 1.75
N PHE A 169 4.94 -15.07 2.65
CA PHE A 169 5.61 -15.69 3.77
C PHE A 169 5.14 -17.14 3.93
N ASN A 170 6.09 -18.06 4.00
CA ASN A 170 5.83 -19.49 4.15
C ASN A 170 5.74 -19.84 5.65
N ILE A 171 4.51 -19.99 6.14
CA ILE A 171 4.23 -20.30 7.55
C ILE A 171 4.74 -21.69 7.89
N GLU A 172 4.53 -22.69 7.04
CA GLU A 172 4.96 -24.07 7.27
C GLU A 172 6.49 -24.14 7.45
N HIS A 173 7.24 -23.47 6.58
CA HIS A 173 8.70 -23.38 6.68
C HIS A 173 9.14 -22.68 7.97
N PHE A 174 8.44 -21.62 8.40
CA PHE A 174 8.71 -20.99 9.69
C PHE A 174 8.54 -21.98 10.85
N PHE A 175 7.48 -22.78 10.88
CA PHE A 175 7.33 -23.80 11.92
C PHE A 175 8.44 -24.85 11.86
N GLU A 176 8.72 -25.40 10.68
CA GLU A 176 9.72 -26.45 10.50
C GLU A 176 11.13 -26.02 10.90
N SER A 177 11.55 -24.84 10.47
CA SER A 177 12.88 -24.29 10.76
C SER A 177 13.09 -23.95 12.25
N ASN A 178 12.02 -23.82 13.03
CA ASN A 178 12.05 -23.48 14.45
C ASN A 178 11.80 -24.67 15.41
N LYS A 179 11.37 -25.84 14.92
CA LYS A 179 11.01 -27.01 15.76
C LYS A 179 12.06 -27.39 16.81
N ASN A 180 13.35 -27.31 16.47
CA ASN A 180 14.46 -27.74 17.32
C ASN A 180 15.36 -26.57 17.76
N ARG A 181 14.87 -25.33 17.67
CA ARG A 181 15.65 -24.15 18.07
C ARG A 181 15.36 -23.76 19.51
N GLU A 182 16.40 -23.42 20.25
CA GLU A 182 16.25 -22.78 21.57
C GLU A 182 15.66 -21.37 21.44
N ILE A 183 16.05 -20.64 20.38
CA ILE A 183 15.55 -19.29 20.08
C ILE A 183 14.93 -19.28 18.69
N PHE A 184 13.67 -18.83 18.61
CA PHE A 184 12.98 -18.74 17.33
C PHE A 184 13.57 -17.64 16.45
N ASN A 185 13.61 -17.90 15.14
CA ASN A 185 13.98 -16.92 14.12
C ASN A 185 12.83 -16.73 13.13
N ILE A 186 12.71 -15.53 12.56
CA ILE A 186 11.74 -15.21 11.52
C ILE A 186 12.37 -14.34 10.45
N ASP A 187 12.08 -14.65 9.19
CA ASP A 187 12.57 -13.91 8.03
C ASP A 187 11.67 -12.70 7.69
N LEU A 188 11.21 -11.99 8.73
CA LEU A 188 10.45 -10.74 8.63
C LEU A 188 11.12 -9.68 9.52
N PRO A 189 11.67 -8.59 8.95
CA PRO A 189 12.34 -7.54 9.71
C PRO A 189 11.45 -6.96 10.81
N GLY A 190 11.99 -6.76 12.01
CA GLY A 190 11.26 -6.11 13.11
C GLY A 190 10.10 -6.90 13.70
N VAL A 191 9.81 -8.12 13.21
CA VAL A 191 8.76 -8.98 13.77
C VAL A 191 9.33 -9.84 14.90
N ASN A 192 8.62 -9.88 16.03
CA ASN A 192 8.96 -10.80 17.11
C ASN A 192 8.52 -12.23 16.72
N PRO A 193 9.44 -13.20 16.62
CA PRO A 193 9.13 -14.55 16.15
C PRO A 193 8.22 -15.33 17.10
N TYR A 194 8.31 -15.11 18.42
CA TYR A 194 7.42 -15.74 19.40
C TYR A 194 6.00 -15.19 19.29
N ARG A 195 5.88 -13.87 19.16
CA ARG A 195 4.57 -13.23 18.95
C ARG A 195 3.91 -13.71 17.66
N PHE A 196 4.69 -13.86 16.59
CA PHE A 196 4.21 -14.43 15.33
C PHE A 196 3.68 -15.86 15.55
N TYR A 197 4.49 -16.73 16.15
CA TYR A 197 4.10 -18.11 16.47
C TYR A 197 2.78 -18.17 17.26
N ASP A 198 2.66 -17.41 18.35
CA ASP A 198 1.47 -17.39 19.20
C ASP A 198 0.22 -16.98 18.41
N CYS A 199 0.34 -15.95 17.54
CA CYS A 199 -0.78 -15.51 16.71
C CYS A 199 -1.24 -16.59 15.74
N ILE A 200 -0.30 -17.32 15.13
CA ILE A 200 -0.63 -18.40 14.20
C ILE A 200 -1.25 -19.59 14.93
N MET A 201 -0.69 -20.00 16.06
CA MET A 201 -1.23 -21.10 16.88
C MET A 201 -2.65 -20.77 17.38
N GLU A 202 -2.88 -19.55 17.84
CA GLU A 202 -4.19 -19.14 18.32
C GLU A 202 -5.27 -19.20 17.22
N LEU A 203 -4.93 -18.83 15.98
CA LEU A 203 -5.82 -18.97 14.83
C LEU A 203 -6.09 -20.44 14.46
N LYS A 204 -5.07 -21.31 14.56
CA LYS A 204 -5.22 -22.75 14.30
C LYS A 204 -6.08 -23.45 15.36
N GLU A 205 -5.94 -23.07 16.62
CA GLU A 205 -6.62 -23.71 17.75
C GLU A 205 -8.04 -23.18 17.99
N ASN A 206 -8.34 -21.96 17.53
CA ASN A 206 -9.64 -21.32 17.74
C ASN A 206 -10.31 -20.94 16.42
N PRO A 207 -11.10 -21.84 15.80
CA PRO A 207 -11.78 -21.58 14.52
C PRO A 207 -12.70 -20.35 14.50
N ALA A 208 -13.20 -19.92 15.67
CA ALA A 208 -14.01 -18.70 15.80
C ALA A 208 -13.22 -17.40 15.65
N LYS A 209 -11.87 -17.44 15.76
CA LYS A 209 -11.00 -16.28 15.57
C LYS A 209 -10.50 -16.24 14.14
N LEU A 210 -10.83 -15.15 13.45
CA LEU A 210 -10.52 -15.01 12.02
C LEU A 210 -9.27 -14.16 11.76
N THR A 211 -8.88 -13.28 12.69
CA THR A 211 -7.75 -12.37 12.53
C THR A 211 -6.97 -12.17 13.83
N LYS A 212 -5.65 -11.93 13.72
CA LYS A 212 -4.75 -11.56 14.81
C LYS A 212 -3.72 -10.55 14.37
N THR A 213 -3.62 -9.45 15.12
CA THR A 213 -2.53 -8.47 14.94
C THR A 213 -1.22 -9.06 15.45
N ILE A 214 -0.26 -9.23 14.54
CA ILE A 214 1.10 -9.69 14.81
C ILE A 214 1.90 -8.54 15.40
N SER A 215 1.93 -7.39 14.71
CA SER A 215 2.65 -6.19 15.12
C SER A 215 1.92 -4.92 14.69
N LEU A 216 2.23 -3.82 15.39
CA LEU A 216 1.79 -2.48 15.03
C LEU A 216 2.85 -1.84 14.10
N GLY A 217 2.39 -1.04 13.14
CA GLY A 217 3.26 -0.38 12.17
C GLY A 217 3.54 -1.23 10.94
N SER A 218 3.97 -0.55 9.88
CA SER A 218 4.08 -1.14 8.55
C SER A 218 5.45 -1.73 8.26
N LEU A 219 5.49 -3.03 7.95
CA LEU A 219 6.67 -3.71 7.45
C LEU A 219 7.13 -3.19 6.09
N LEU A 220 6.25 -2.54 5.31
CA LEU A 220 6.59 -2.08 3.95
C LEU A 220 7.81 -1.20 3.90
N ARG A 221 8.10 -0.46 4.99
CA ARG A 221 9.31 0.35 5.10
C ARG A 221 10.56 -0.52 4.92
N ASP A 222 10.58 -1.67 5.59
CA ASP A 222 11.76 -2.51 5.76
C ASP A 222 11.82 -3.68 4.77
N ILE A 223 10.68 -4.12 4.22
CA ILE A 223 10.64 -5.23 3.27
C ILE A 223 10.66 -4.78 1.81
N SER A 224 11.37 -5.53 0.99
CA SER A 224 11.33 -5.43 -0.45
C SER A 224 9.93 -5.65 -1.05
N TYR A 225 9.64 -4.99 -2.18
CA TYR A 225 8.43 -5.31 -2.95
C TYR A 225 8.43 -6.76 -3.48
N LYS A 226 9.58 -7.45 -3.53
CA LYS A 226 9.65 -8.88 -3.90
C LYS A 226 8.98 -9.81 -2.89
N PHE A 227 8.78 -9.35 -1.66
CA PHE A 227 8.07 -10.11 -0.63
C PHE A 227 6.57 -9.85 -0.66
N LEU A 228 6.04 -9.23 -1.73
CA LEU A 228 4.61 -9.06 -1.93
C LEU A 228 4.09 -10.13 -2.89
N ARG A 229 3.08 -10.88 -2.46
CA ARG A 229 2.63 -12.07 -3.20
C ARG A 229 1.84 -11.76 -4.47
N HIS A 230 0.97 -10.76 -4.42
CA HIS A 230 0.00 -10.51 -5.49
C HIS A 230 -0.05 -9.06 -5.96
N GLY A 231 0.01 -8.08 -5.04
CA GLY A 231 -0.30 -6.69 -5.36
C GLY A 231 -0.95 -5.96 -4.20
N PHE A 232 -1.63 -4.87 -4.53
CA PHE A 232 -2.33 -4.01 -3.57
C PHE A 232 -3.82 -4.04 -3.85
N TRP A 233 -4.61 -4.04 -2.79
CA TRP A 233 -6.06 -3.93 -2.85
C TRP A 233 -6.51 -2.67 -2.12
N PHE A 234 -7.47 -2.00 -2.73
CA PHE A 234 -8.30 -1.00 -2.08
C PHE A 234 -9.69 -1.60 -1.90
N ALA A 235 -10.23 -1.58 -0.68
CA ALA A 235 -11.54 -2.14 -0.38
C ALA A 235 -12.46 -1.12 0.28
N GLU A 236 -13.76 -1.23 -0.04
CA GLU A 236 -14.89 -0.47 0.51
C GLU A 236 -16.13 -1.38 0.52
N GLY A 237 -16.42 -2.02 1.65
CA GLY A 237 -17.49 -3.02 1.73
C GLY A 237 -17.26 -4.16 0.75
N GLU A 238 -18.18 -4.34 -0.19
CA GLU A 238 -18.08 -5.34 -1.26
C GLU A 238 -17.24 -4.86 -2.46
N LYS A 239 -17.00 -3.55 -2.59
CA LYS A 239 -16.21 -2.99 -3.68
C LYS A 239 -14.74 -3.21 -3.41
N MET A 240 -14.02 -3.69 -4.42
CA MET A 240 -12.58 -3.89 -4.33
C MET A 240 -11.90 -3.52 -5.65
N LYS A 241 -10.77 -2.82 -5.55
CA LYS A 241 -9.92 -2.48 -6.69
C LYS A 241 -8.53 -3.04 -6.47
N PHE A 242 -8.03 -3.78 -7.47
CA PHE A 242 -6.79 -4.53 -7.35
C PHE A 242 -5.73 -4.04 -8.32
N PHE A 243 -4.52 -3.85 -7.82
CA PHE A 243 -3.33 -3.43 -8.54
C PHE A 243 -2.29 -4.55 -8.45
N PRO A 244 -2.24 -5.46 -9.44
CA PRO A 244 -1.34 -6.62 -9.41
C PRO A 244 0.12 -6.22 -9.55
N MET A 245 0.98 -6.81 -8.74
CA MET A 245 2.42 -6.80 -9.03
C MET A 245 2.67 -7.46 -10.39
N PRO A 246 3.56 -6.89 -11.23
CA PRO A 246 4.01 -7.59 -12.43
C PRO A 246 4.66 -8.93 -12.05
N SER A 247 4.56 -9.91 -12.94
CA SER A 247 5.25 -11.20 -12.77
C SER A 247 6.77 -11.01 -12.70
N GLU A 248 7.49 -11.95 -12.10
CA GLU A 248 8.96 -11.92 -12.03
C GLU A 248 9.58 -11.77 -13.42
N ASN A 249 9.06 -12.50 -14.41
CA ASN A 249 9.48 -12.38 -15.80
C ASN A 249 9.26 -10.96 -16.38
N GLU A 250 8.14 -10.31 -16.07
CA GLU A 250 7.92 -8.91 -16.47
C GLU A 250 8.84 -7.94 -15.74
N LEU A 251 9.11 -8.18 -14.45
CA LEU A 251 10.02 -7.38 -13.65
C LEU A 251 11.45 -7.44 -14.19
N GLU A 252 11.92 -8.62 -14.59
CA GLU A 252 13.25 -8.84 -15.14
C GLU A 252 13.43 -8.29 -16.55
N ASN A 253 12.39 -8.35 -17.40
CA ASN A 253 12.52 -7.97 -18.81
C ASN A 253 11.99 -6.58 -19.12
N LYS A 254 10.77 -6.26 -18.67
CA LYS A 254 10.07 -5.01 -19.00
C LYS A 254 10.37 -3.90 -18.00
N TYR A 255 10.48 -4.25 -16.72
CA TYR A 255 10.67 -3.29 -15.63
C TYR A 255 12.06 -3.37 -14.99
N PHE A 256 13.06 -3.89 -15.71
CA PHE A 256 14.41 -4.11 -15.20
C PHE A 256 15.02 -2.87 -14.52
N TYR A 257 14.78 -1.69 -15.09
CA TYR A 257 15.31 -0.43 -14.56
C TYR A 257 14.78 -0.09 -13.17
N TRP A 258 13.56 -0.51 -12.85
CA TRP A 258 12.99 -0.42 -11.51
C TRP A 258 13.42 -1.62 -10.65
N TRP A 259 13.32 -2.84 -11.20
CA TRP A 259 13.57 -4.09 -10.51
C TRP A 259 14.95 -4.20 -9.87
N LYS A 260 16.01 -3.77 -10.57
CA LYS A 260 17.39 -3.80 -10.04
C LYS A 260 17.61 -2.94 -8.78
N PHE A 261 16.66 -2.09 -8.44
CA PHE A 261 16.72 -1.24 -7.24
C PHE A 261 15.68 -1.62 -6.18
N VAL A 262 14.89 -2.66 -6.43
CA VAL A 262 14.02 -3.27 -5.44
C VAL A 262 14.89 -4.05 -4.47
N ARG A 263 15.16 -3.46 -3.30
CA ARG A 263 15.91 -4.10 -2.22
C ARG A 263 14.98 -4.88 -1.32
#